data_AF-A0A150B598-F1
#
_entry.id   AF-A0A150B598-F1
#
_cell.length_a   1.000
_cell.length_b   1.000
_cell.length_c   1.000
_cell.angle_alpha   90.00
_cell.angle_beta   90.00
_cell.angle_gamma   90.00
#
_symmetry.space_group_name_H-M   'P 1'
#
loop_
_entity.id
_entity.type
_entity.pdbx_description
1 polymer ?
#
loop_
_entity_poly.entity_id
_entity_poly.type
_entity_poly.pdbx_seq_one_letter_code
_entity_poly.pdbx_strand_id
1 'polypeptide(L)'
;MKKVLLVDGMALLFRAFYATSVYGQFMKRQDGTPTNGIHGYMKHLLTAMQAIEPTHIVTCWDMGSTTFRTESFSNYKANRAAPPEELIPQFDLVQEMTAKLSVPVIGMKGYEADDCIGTLAKQYCNEAEVYILTGDTDLLQLVDKNVTVMLLRKGIGNYEYYTPEKIMEEKGVEPWQIVHAKAFMGDTSDNYPGVKGIGEKTAYKLIQEHGTVATVLENVASLTKAQRTKIESDLENLNISLQLAQIHCEVPISCSIEEGLHTIDEEKLRFVCEEMNWGRPEILINML
;
A
#
# COMPACT_ATOMS: atom_id res chain seq x y z
N MET A 1 21.60 -1.13 -13.04
CA MET A 1 20.47 -0.19 -12.95
C MET A 1 20.12 -0.05 -11.48
N LYS A 2 19.71 1.12 -11.00
CA LYS A 2 19.27 1.26 -9.59
C LYS A 2 17.99 0.45 -9.42
N LYS A 3 17.88 -0.29 -8.31
CA LYS A 3 16.65 -0.93 -7.86
C LYS A 3 16.18 -0.23 -6.59
N VAL A 4 14.95 0.25 -6.59
CA VAL A 4 14.33 0.96 -5.46
C VAL A 4 13.21 0.10 -4.90
N LEU A 5 13.24 -0.15 -3.59
CA LEU A 5 12.16 -0.79 -2.86
C LEU A 5 11.37 0.28 -2.09
N LEU A 6 10.14 0.57 -2.53
CA LEU A 6 9.19 1.38 -1.80
C LEU A 6 8.32 0.47 -0.94
N VAL A 7 8.27 0.73 0.36
CA VAL A 7 7.63 -0.14 1.34
C VAL A 7 6.43 0.57 1.94
N ASP A 8 5.27 -0.06 1.84
CA ASP A 8 4.08 0.30 2.60
C ASP A 8 4.25 -0.17 4.05
N GLY A 9 4.66 0.77 4.92
CA GLY A 9 4.98 0.47 6.32
C GLY A 9 3.78 -0.03 7.09
N MET A 10 2.60 0.54 6.82
CA MET A 10 1.36 0.23 7.52
C MET A 10 0.87 -1.17 7.16
N ALA A 11 0.81 -1.53 5.87
CA ALA A 11 0.41 -2.87 5.46
C ALA A 11 1.31 -3.96 6.04
N LEU A 12 2.63 -3.73 6.06
CA LEU A 12 3.57 -4.70 6.65
C LEU A 12 3.40 -4.82 8.16
N LEU A 13 3.27 -3.71 8.88
CA LEU A 13 3.12 -3.71 10.33
C LEU A 13 1.84 -4.43 10.77
N PHE A 14 0.69 -4.09 10.16
CA PHE A 14 -0.59 -4.74 10.46
C PHE A 14 -0.53 -6.25 10.15
N ARG A 15 0.03 -6.61 8.99
CA ARG A 15 0.19 -8.02 8.62
C ARG A 15 1.04 -8.78 9.63
N ALA A 16 2.17 -8.20 10.02
CA ALA A 16 3.09 -8.79 10.99
C ALA A 16 2.45 -8.95 12.37
N PHE A 17 1.72 -7.94 12.83
CA PHE A 17 1.04 -7.96 14.11
C PHE A 17 -0.02 -9.07 14.16
N TYR A 18 -0.92 -9.13 13.19
CA TYR A 18 -2.00 -10.12 13.17
C TYR A 18 -1.55 -11.55 12.91
N ALA A 19 -0.35 -11.77 12.35
CA ALA A 19 0.21 -13.11 12.22
C ALA A 19 0.48 -13.81 13.57
N THR A 20 0.59 -13.04 14.66
CA THR A 20 0.94 -13.56 16.00
C THR A 20 -0.09 -13.19 17.08
N SER A 21 -0.73 -12.01 16.98
CA SER A 21 -1.67 -11.52 18.00
C SER A 21 -2.92 -12.39 18.14
N VAL A 22 -3.40 -13.02 17.06
CA VAL A 22 -4.55 -13.94 17.09
C VAL A 22 -4.33 -15.17 17.99
N TYR A 23 -3.07 -15.48 18.31
CA TYR A 23 -2.68 -16.57 19.21
C TYR A 23 -2.26 -16.06 20.61
N GLY A 24 -2.38 -14.76 20.89
CA GLY A 24 -1.92 -14.13 22.12
C GLY A 24 -0.39 -14.14 22.29
N GLN A 25 0.36 -14.36 21.21
CA GLN A 25 1.81 -14.47 21.24
C GLN A 25 2.47 -13.12 20.98
N PHE A 26 2.81 -12.41 22.05
CA PHE A 26 3.49 -11.12 21.98
C PHE A 26 4.94 -11.24 22.42
N MET A 27 5.85 -10.79 21.55
CA MET A 27 7.19 -10.36 21.98
C MET A 27 7.02 -9.03 22.73
N LYS A 28 7.76 -8.83 23.82
CA LYS A 28 7.67 -7.63 24.65
C LYS A 28 9.04 -7.13 25.07
N ARG A 29 9.21 -5.81 25.17
CA ARG A 29 10.35 -5.17 25.83
C ARG A 29 10.30 -5.40 27.34
N GLN A 30 11.37 -5.03 28.04
CA GLN A 30 11.43 -5.07 29.51
C GLN A 30 10.33 -4.23 30.19
N ASP A 31 9.93 -3.12 29.57
CA ASP A 31 8.85 -2.25 30.04
C ASP A 31 7.44 -2.82 29.76
N GLY A 32 7.34 -3.99 29.12
CA GLY A 32 6.09 -4.66 28.78
C GLY A 32 5.51 -4.28 27.42
N THR A 33 6.10 -3.32 26.70
CA THR A 33 5.62 -2.87 25.38
C THR A 33 5.70 -4.00 24.36
N PRO A 34 4.59 -4.36 23.68
CA PRO A 34 4.60 -5.36 22.62
C PRO A 34 5.45 -4.93 21.41
N THR A 35 6.20 -5.87 20.81
CA THR A 35 7.10 -5.62 19.66
C THR A 35 6.97 -6.68 18.56
N ASN A 36 5.96 -7.55 18.64
CA ASN A 36 5.74 -8.64 17.68
C ASN A 36 5.48 -8.14 16.25
N GLY A 37 4.75 -7.02 16.10
CA GLY A 37 4.52 -6.38 14.82
C GLY A 37 5.81 -5.84 14.23
N ILE A 38 6.63 -5.15 15.03
CA ILE A 38 7.94 -4.62 14.62
C ILE A 38 8.87 -5.76 14.18
N HIS A 39 8.96 -6.84 14.96
CA HIS A 39 9.80 -7.99 14.61
C HIS A 39 9.34 -8.66 13.30
N GLY A 40 8.03 -8.81 13.09
CA GLY A 40 7.50 -9.33 11.84
C GLY A 40 7.70 -8.38 10.65
N TYR A 41 7.58 -7.07 10.86
CA TYR A 41 7.90 -6.03 9.87
C TYR A 41 9.35 -6.15 9.41
N MET A 42 10.31 -6.27 10.34
CA MET A 42 11.73 -6.43 10.01
C MET A 42 11.99 -7.68 9.17
N LYS A 43 11.36 -8.81 9.51
CA LYS A 43 11.45 -10.02 8.68
C LYS A 43 10.89 -9.81 7.28
N HIS A 44 9.74 -9.15 7.14
CA HIS A 44 9.15 -8.86 5.83
C HIS A 44 10.05 -7.96 4.98
N LEU A 45 10.64 -6.92 5.59
CA LEU A 45 11.58 -6.02 4.95
C LEU A 45 12.83 -6.77 4.47
N LEU A 46 13.49 -7.51 5.37
CA LEU A 46 14.72 -8.24 5.06
C LEU A 46 14.47 -9.35 4.01
N THR A 47 13.34 -10.07 4.08
CA THR A 47 13.01 -11.05 3.04
C THR A 47 12.77 -10.38 1.68
N ALA A 48 12.14 -9.21 1.63
CA ALA A 48 11.97 -8.48 0.39
C ALA A 48 13.32 -7.98 -0.15
N MET A 49 14.24 -7.58 0.74
CA MET A 49 15.62 -7.23 0.36
C MET A 49 16.34 -8.41 -0.27
N GLN A 50 16.25 -9.62 0.31
CA GLN A 50 16.84 -10.82 -0.29
C GLN A 50 16.24 -11.16 -1.66
N ALA A 51 14.93 -10.93 -1.84
CA ALA A 51 14.25 -11.25 -3.08
C ALA A 51 14.61 -10.28 -4.24
N ILE A 52 14.76 -8.99 -3.93
CA ILE A 52 14.95 -7.94 -4.93
C ILE A 52 16.40 -7.51 -5.09
N GLU A 53 17.20 -7.68 -4.04
CA GLU A 53 18.53 -7.08 -3.89
C GLU A 53 18.48 -5.57 -4.23
N PRO A 54 17.64 -4.79 -3.53
CA PRO A 54 17.48 -3.37 -3.83
C PRO A 54 18.78 -2.63 -3.54
N THR A 55 19.04 -1.56 -4.27
CA THR A 55 20.11 -0.60 -3.95
C THR A 55 19.62 0.53 -3.07
N HIS A 56 18.32 0.82 -3.13
CA HIS A 56 17.69 1.90 -2.39
C HIS A 56 16.39 1.39 -1.75
N ILE A 57 16.08 1.86 -0.55
CA ILE A 57 14.88 1.50 0.21
C ILE A 57 14.26 2.78 0.76
N VAL A 58 12.95 2.93 0.63
CA VAL A 58 12.17 4.01 1.28
C VAL A 58 10.91 3.42 1.86
N THR A 59 10.53 3.84 3.07
CA THR A 59 9.30 3.37 3.74
C THR A 59 8.31 4.53 3.84
N CYS A 60 7.05 4.26 3.52
CA CYS A 60 5.97 5.24 3.57
C CYS A 60 4.97 4.89 4.66
N TRP A 61 4.46 5.91 5.34
CA TRP A 61 3.63 5.76 6.54
C TRP A 61 2.49 6.79 6.57
N ASP A 62 1.35 6.38 7.12
CA ASP A 62 0.24 7.29 7.42
C ASP A 62 0.62 8.21 8.59
N MET A 63 0.49 9.53 8.42
CA MET A 63 0.89 10.53 9.43
C MET A 63 -0.31 11.15 10.17
N GLY A 64 -1.36 10.36 10.37
CA GLY A 64 -2.59 10.76 11.06
C GLY A 64 -3.82 10.10 10.47
N SER A 65 -4.97 10.29 11.12
CA SER A 65 -6.25 9.74 10.68
C SER A 65 -7.04 10.65 9.74
N THR A 66 -6.68 11.93 9.66
CA THR A 66 -7.34 12.90 8.78
C THR A 66 -6.54 13.08 7.50
N THR A 67 -7.20 12.77 6.40
CA THR A 67 -6.70 12.90 5.03
C THR A 67 -7.71 13.66 4.18
N PHE A 68 -7.29 14.11 3.00
CA PHE A 68 -8.20 14.74 2.04
C PHE A 68 -9.41 13.84 1.71
N ARG A 69 -9.25 12.52 1.75
CA ARG A 69 -10.35 11.55 1.56
C ARG A 69 -11.37 11.65 2.69
N THR A 70 -10.94 11.56 3.95
CA THR A 70 -11.84 11.66 5.12
C THR A 70 -12.51 13.03 5.24
N GLU A 71 -11.86 14.10 4.79
CA GLU A 71 -12.45 15.44 4.73
C GLU A 71 -13.53 15.55 3.64
N SER A 72 -13.30 14.90 2.48
CA SER A 72 -14.25 14.88 1.36
C SER A 72 -15.42 13.93 1.56
N PHE A 73 -15.23 12.82 2.29
CA PHE A 73 -16.25 11.80 2.52
C PHE A 73 -16.10 11.18 3.90
N SER A 74 -16.95 11.58 4.84
CA SER A 74 -16.86 11.20 6.26
C SER A 74 -17.02 9.70 6.53
N ASN A 75 -17.63 8.95 5.62
CA ASN A 75 -17.77 7.49 5.73
C ASN A 75 -16.55 6.73 5.23
N TYR A 76 -15.58 7.38 4.59
CA TYR A 76 -14.37 6.73 4.10
C TYR A 76 -13.59 6.07 5.24
N LYS A 77 -13.29 4.76 5.11
CA LYS A 77 -12.65 3.91 6.14
C LYS A 77 -13.35 3.91 7.51
N ALA A 78 -14.57 4.44 7.63
CA ALA A 78 -15.29 4.57 8.90
C ALA A 78 -15.75 3.23 9.50
N ASN A 79 -15.74 2.16 8.71
CA ASN A 79 -16.02 0.79 9.15
C ASN A 79 -14.78 0.07 9.72
N ARG A 80 -13.58 0.66 9.62
CA ARG A 80 -12.36 0.08 10.18
C ARG A 80 -12.39 0.19 11.69
N ALA A 81 -12.13 -0.92 12.37
CA ALA A 81 -12.00 -0.93 13.82
C ALA A 81 -10.76 -0.13 14.25
N ALA A 82 -10.81 0.46 15.45
CA ALA A 82 -9.63 1.04 16.06
C ALA A 82 -8.53 -0.04 16.20
N PRO A 83 -7.25 0.34 16.03
CA PRO A 83 -6.15 -0.61 16.21
C PRO A 83 -6.15 -1.17 17.65
N PRO A 84 -5.81 -2.45 17.84
CA PRO A 84 -5.69 -3.05 19.18
C PRO A 84 -4.70 -2.27 20.07
N GLU A 85 -4.93 -2.25 21.38
CA GLU A 85 -4.09 -1.53 22.34
C GLU A 85 -2.62 -1.94 22.27
N GLU A 86 -2.35 -3.22 21.98
CA GLU A 86 -0.99 -3.76 21.82
C GLU A 86 -0.29 -3.30 20.53
N LEU A 87 -1.04 -2.86 19.52
CA LEU A 87 -0.48 -2.37 18.26
C LEU A 87 -0.16 -0.87 18.32
N ILE A 88 -0.97 -0.09 19.01
CA ILE A 88 -0.82 1.38 19.12
C ILE A 88 0.62 1.82 19.44
N PRO A 89 1.31 1.31 20.48
CA PRO A 89 2.67 1.75 20.79
C PRO A 89 3.69 1.35 19.73
N GLN A 90 3.37 0.41 18.84
CA GLN A 90 4.29 -0.07 17.80
C GLN A 90 4.36 0.86 16.59
N PHE A 91 3.40 1.78 16.38
CA PHE A 91 3.40 2.69 15.22
C PHE A 91 4.60 3.64 15.21
N ASP A 92 4.88 4.29 16.34
CA ASP A 92 6.03 5.20 16.44
C ASP A 92 7.34 4.42 16.56
N LEU A 93 7.33 3.32 17.31
CA LEU A 93 8.53 2.50 17.52
C LEU A 93 9.03 1.84 16.23
N VAL A 94 8.15 1.36 15.35
CA VAL A 94 8.60 0.77 14.07
C VAL A 94 9.25 1.81 13.17
N GLN A 95 8.72 3.03 13.15
CA GLN A 95 9.28 4.15 12.39
C GLN A 95 10.64 4.54 12.96
N GLU A 96 10.75 4.64 14.28
CA GLU A 96 12.03 4.91 14.95
C GLU A 96 13.08 3.85 14.59
N MET A 97 12.75 2.56 14.73
CA MET A 97 13.68 1.48 14.43
C MET A 97 14.06 1.44 12.95
N THR A 98 13.12 1.73 12.05
CA THR A 98 13.37 1.84 10.61
C THR A 98 14.35 2.97 10.30
N ALA A 99 14.18 4.13 10.94
CA ALA A 99 15.12 5.25 10.81
C ALA A 99 16.51 4.90 11.36
N LYS A 100 16.61 4.11 12.45
CA LYS A 100 17.89 3.62 13.00
C LYS A 100 18.62 2.66 12.04
N LEU A 101 17.90 1.98 11.15
CA LEU A 101 18.47 1.22 10.03
C LEU A 101 18.98 2.12 8.88
N SER A 102 18.89 3.45 9.03
CA SER A 102 19.19 4.43 7.98
C SER A 102 18.29 4.30 6.75
N VAL A 103 17.05 3.85 6.96
CA VAL A 103 16.02 3.82 5.91
C VAL A 103 15.12 5.05 6.08
N PRO A 104 14.90 5.84 5.02
CA PRO A 104 13.97 6.95 5.05
C PRO A 104 12.55 6.52 5.46
N VAL A 105 11.97 7.28 6.39
CA VAL A 105 10.60 7.16 6.88
C VAL A 105 9.84 8.37 6.37
N ILE A 106 9.06 8.19 5.31
CA ILE A 106 8.35 9.24 4.60
C ILE A 106 6.87 9.19 4.94
N GLY A 107 6.28 10.35 5.18
CA GLY A 107 4.86 10.50 5.37
C GLY A 107 4.49 11.97 5.44
N MET A 108 3.23 12.29 5.16
CA MET A 108 2.75 13.66 5.19
C MET A 108 1.33 13.73 5.74
N LYS A 109 1.11 14.65 6.69
CA LYS A 109 -0.24 14.93 7.21
C LYS A 109 -1.18 15.35 6.08
N GLY A 110 -2.39 14.82 6.08
CA GLY A 110 -3.38 15.07 5.03
C GLY A 110 -3.35 14.06 3.88
N TYR A 111 -2.33 13.19 3.82
CA TYR A 111 -2.16 12.17 2.78
C TYR A 111 -1.94 10.79 3.40
N GLU A 112 -2.19 9.75 2.61
CA GLU A 112 -1.95 8.36 3.01
C GLU A 112 -0.56 7.89 2.56
N ALA A 113 -0.10 6.78 3.14
CA ALA A 113 1.13 6.10 2.72
C ALA A 113 1.11 5.82 1.21
N ASP A 114 -0.04 5.41 0.66
CA ASP A 114 -0.22 5.07 -0.74
C ASP A 114 0.03 6.26 -1.68
N ASP A 115 -0.39 7.46 -1.27
CA ASP A 115 -0.17 8.70 -2.00
C ASP A 115 1.32 9.09 -2.01
N CYS A 116 2.01 8.87 -0.88
CA CYS A 116 3.46 9.05 -0.78
C CYS A 116 4.19 8.05 -1.69
N ILE A 117 3.78 6.78 -1.68
CA ILE A 117 4.34 5.74 -2.56
C ILE A 117 4.11 6.08 -4.03
N GLY A 118 2.90 6.47 -4.42
CA GLY A 118 2.57 6.85 -5.79
C GLY A 118 3.42 8.03 -6.28
N THR A 119 3.60 9.04 -5.42
CA THR A 119 4.46 10.19 -5.71
C THR A 119 5.92 9.77 -5.94
N LEU A 120 6.49 8.98 -5.03
CA LEU A 120 7.89 8.52 -5.15
C LEU A 120 8.09 7.53 -6.30
N ALA A 121 7.14 6.64 -6.56
CA ALA A 121 7.19 5.70 -7.67
C ALA A 121 7.25 6.46 -9.01
N LYS A 122 6.37 7.46 -9.20
CA LYS A 122 6.37 8.34 -10.37
C LYS A 122 7.67 9.13 -10.51
N GLN A 123 8.26 9.55 -9.39
CA GLN A 123 9.53 10.27 -9.40
C GLN A 123 10.70 9.37 -9.82
N TYR A 124 10.79 8.16 -9.28
CA TYR A 124 11.95 7.28 -9.42
C TYR A 124 11.93 6.40 -10.68
N CYS A 125 10.75 6.13 -11.26
CA CYS A 125 10.60 5.18 -12.36
C CYS A 125 11.37 5.56 -13.65
N ASN A 126 11.79 6.82 -13.79
CA ASN A 126 12.62 7.26 -14.92
C ASN A 126 14.12 6.94 -14.74
N GLU A 127 14.56 6.66 -13.52
CA GLU A 127 15.98 6.48 -13.16
C GLU A 127 16.28 5.09 -12.57
N ALA A 128 15.24 4.34 -12.19
CA ALA A 128 15.36 3.07 -11.50
C ALA A 128 14.22 2.10 -11.84
N GLU A 129 14.47 0.81 -11.59
CA GLU A 129 13.42 -0.19 -11.45
C GLU A 129 12.83 -0.06 -10.05
N VAL A 130 11.53 0.24 -9.97
CA VAL A 130 10.81 0.48 -8.71
C VAL A 130 9.97 -0.75 -8.36
N TYR A 131 10.14 -1.23 -7.14
CA TYR A 131 9.34 -2.30 -6.55
C TYR A 131 8.54 -1.74 -5.39
N ILE A 132 7.22 -1.90 -5.42
CA ILE A 132 6.32 -1.47 -4.35
C ILE A 132 5.92 -2.70 -3.54
N LEU A 133 6.30 -2.76 -2.26
CA LEU A 133 5.94 -3.85 -1.35
C LEU A 133 4.73 -3.45 -0.51
N THR A 134 3.58 -4.09 -0.76
CA THR A 134 2.32 -3.75 -0.08
C THR A 134 1.39 -4.96 0.03
N GLY A 135 0.43 -4.89 0.94
CA GLY A 135 -0.72 -5.80 1.00
C GLY A 135 -1.95 -5.29 0.28
N ASP A 136 -1.94 -4.04 -0.18
CA ASP A 136 -3.10 -3.35 -0.74
C ASP A 136 -3.12 -3.46 -2.27
N THR A 137 -4.27 -3.89 -2.79
CA THR A 137 -4.50 -4.05 -4.23
C THR A 137 -4.75 -2.72 -4.95
N ASP A 138 -4.99 -1.63 -4.22
CA ASP A 138 -5.26 -0.33 -4.82
C ASP A 138 -4.00 0.27 -5.44
N LEU A 139 -2.81 -0.07 -4.93
CA LEU A 139 -1.53 0.32 -5.53
C LEU A 139 -1.25 -0.39 -6.86
N LEU A 140 -2.04 -1.40 -7.27
CA LEU A 140 -1.94 -1.97 -8.61
C LEU A 140 -2.18 -0.91 -9.70
N GLN A 141 -2.87 0.19 -9.40
CA GLN A 141 -3.04 1.30 -10.32
C GLN A 141 -1.73 2.06 -10.63
N LEU A 142 -0.69 1.87 -9.82
CA LEU A 142 0.63 2.49 -9.97
C LEU A 142 1.59 1.66 -10.82
N VAL A 143 1.22 0.44 -11.20
CA VAL A 143 2.06 -0.43 -12.03
C VAL A 143 2.29 0.24 -13.38
N ASP A 144 3.53 0.21 -13.84
CA ASP A 144 3.99 0.80 -15.10
C ASP A 144 5.21 0.02 -15.60
N LYS A 145 5.77 0.39 -16.75
CA LYS A 145 6.92 -0.27 -17.37
C LYS A 145 8.11 -0.49 -16.41
N ASN A 146 8.39 0.47 -15.54
CA ASN A 146 9.49 0.43 -14.57
C ASN A 146 8.99 0.34 -13.11
N VAL A 147 7.69 0.09 -12.89
CA VAL A 147 7.09 -0.01 -11.56
C VAL A 147 6.37 -1.35 -11.42
N THR A 148 6.87 -2.21 -10.54
CA THR A 148 6.27 -3.52 -10.23
C THR A 148 5.71 -3.50 -8.81
N VAL A 149 4.47 -3.95 -8.63
CA VAL A 149 3.89 -4.15 -7.30
C VAL A 149 4.13 -5.58 -6.83
N MET A 150 4.76 -5.73 -5.67
CA MET A 150 4.94 -6.97 -4.92
C MET A 150 3.81 -7.11 -3.89
N LEU A 151 2.72 -7.77 -4.29
CA LEU A 151 1.56 -7.95 -3.43
C LEU A 151 1.78 -9.09 -2.43
N LEU A 152 1.63 -8.81 -1.13
CA LEU A 152 1.86 -9.77 -0.05
C LEU A 152 0.84 -10.92 -0.06
N ARG A 153 1.29 -12.15 -0.35
CA ARG A 153 0.49 -13.39 -0.20
C ARG A 153 0.78 -14.09 1.13
N LYS A 154 -0.04 -15.07 1.49
CA LYS A 154 0.05 -15.74 2.80
C LYS A 154 1.45 -16.34 2.99
N GLY A 155 2.09 -16.00 4.11
CA GLY A 155 3.49 -16.37 4.42
C GLY A 155 4.49 -15.24 4.17
N ILE A 156 5.64 -15.30 4.83
CA ILE A 156 6.76 -14.38 4.57
C ILE A 156 7.48 -14.83 3.29
N GLY A 157 7.89 -13.88 2.44
CA GLY A 157 8.58 -14.17 1.18
C GLY A 157 7.70 -14.66 0.03
N ASN A 158 6.39 -14.76 0.25
CA ASN A 158 5.44 -15.13 -0.79
C ASN A 158 4.81 -13.87 -1.40
N TYR A 159 5.34 -13.46 -2.55
CA TYR A 159 4.91 -12.26 -3.25
C TYR A 159 4.29 -12.62 -4.59
N GLU A 160 3.23 -11.90 -4.93
CA GLU A 160 2.73 -11.87 -6.28
C GLU A 160 3.19 -10.58 -6.98
N TYR A 161 3.99 -10.75 -8.03
CA TYR A 161 4.54 -9.65 -8.81
C TYR A 161 3.55 -9.22 -9.88
N TYR A 162 3.07 -7.99 -9.80
CA TYR A 162 2.18 -7.38 -10.77
C TYR A 162 2.94 -6.44 -11.69
N THR A 163 2.97 -6.81 -12.97
CA THR A 163 3.43 -6.02 -14.12
C THR A 163 2.23 -5.62 -14.99
N PRO A 164 2.37 -4.71 -15.96
CA PRO A 164 1.28 -4.37 -16.88
C PRO A 164 0.69 -5.62 -17.57
N GLU A 165 1.55 -6.56 -18.00
CA GLU A 165 1.13 -7.78 -18.68
C GLU A 165 0.29 -8.67 -17.76
N LYS A 166 0.69 -8.81 -16.50
CA LYS A 166 -0.06 -9.61 -15.54
C LYS A 166 -1.42 -9.00 -15.23
N ILE A 167 -1.48 -7.68 -15.06
CA ILE A 167 -2.75 -6.97 -14.83
C ILE A 167 -3.67 -7.16 -16.04
N MET A 168 -3.14 -7.04 -17.25
CA MET A 168 -3.89 -7.30 -18.48
C MET A 168 -4.39 -8.75 -18.54
N GLU A 169 -3.56 -9.74 -18.20
CA GLU A 169 -3.95 -11.16 -18.19
C GLU A 169 -5.08 -11.45 -17.19
N GLU A 170 -4.98 -10.93 -15.95
CA GLU A 170 -5.94 -11.23 -14.89
C GLU A 170 -7.21 -10.39 -14.95
N LYS A 171 -7.09 -9.12 -15.34
CA LYS A 171 -8.16 -8.11 -15.23
C LYS A 171 -8.63 -7.58 -16.60
N GLY A 172 -7.86 -7.82 -17.67
CA GLY A 172 -8.17 -7.37 -19.03
C GLY A 172 -8.12 -5.85 -19.21
N VAL A 173 -7.48 -5.13 -18.30
CA VAL A 173 -7.38 -3.66 -18.33
C VAL A 173 -5.93 -3.24 -18.09
N GLU A 174 -5.59 -2.02 -18.45
CA GLU A 174 -4.33 -1.39 -18.09
C GLU A 174 -4.31 -0.99 -16.60
N PRO A 175 -3.14 -0.88 -15.95
CA PRO A 175 -3.03 -0.50 -14.54
C PRO A 175 -3.79 0.77 -14.16
N TRP A 176 -3.61 1.84 -14.94
CA TRP A 176 -4.27 3.13 -14.70
C TRP A 176 -5.80 3.06 -14.80
N GLN A 177 -6.36 2.02 -15.41
CA GLN A 177 -7.81 1.82 -15.55
C GLN A 177 -8.46 1.18 -14.31
N ILE A 178 -7.66 0.60 -13.41
CA ILE A 178 -8.16 -0.04 -12.17
C ILE A 178 -8.97 0.95 -11.33
N VAL A 179 -8.53 2.21 -11.25
CA VAL A 179 -9.24 3.28 -10.52
C VAL A 179 -10.64 3.51 -11.08
N HIS A 180 -10.82 3.44 -12.40
CA HIS A 180 -12.12 3.61 -13.04
C HIS A 180 -13.04 2.42 -12.78
N ALA A 181 -12.49 1.20 -12.74
CA ALA A 181 -13.27 0.02 -12.36
C ALA A 181 -13.71 0.13 -10.88
N LYS A 182 -12.80 0.53 -9.98
CA LYS A 182 -13.08 0.80 -8.55
C LYS A 182 -14.16 1.86 -8.37
N ALA A 183 -14.17 2.93 -9.16
CA ALA A 183 -15.21 3.94 -9.12
C ALA A 183 -16.62 3.37 -9.37
N PHE A 184 -16.74 2.39 -10.26
CA PHE A 184 -18.01 1.72 -10.54
C PHE A 184 -18.40 0.67 -9.49
N MET A 185 -17.45 -0.14 -9.02
CA MET A 185 -17.76 -1.25 -8.10
C MET A 185 -17.76 -0.86 -6.62
N GLY A 186 -17.19 0.29 -6.27
CA GLY A 186 -16.97 0.70 -4.89
C GLY A 186 -15.85 -0.10 -4.21
N ASP A 187 -15.67 0.13 -2.92
CA ASP A 187 -14.81 -0.69 -2.07
C ASP A 187 -15.38 -0.76 -0.66
N THR A 188 -15.66 -1.97 -0.21
CA THR A 188 -16.21 -2.22 1.13
C THR A 188 -15.15 -2.16 2.23
N SER A 189 -13.88 -2.43 1.92
CA SER A 189 -12.75 -2.30 2.85
C SER A 189 -12.48 -0.82 3.19
N ASP A 190 -12.62 0.05 2.20
CA ASP A 190 -12.48 1.50 2.32
C ASP A 190 -13.80 2.25 2.49
N ASN A 191 -14.91 1.51 2.52
CA ASN A 191 -16.26 1.98 2.79
C ASN A 191 -16.72 3.12 1.87
N TYR A 192 -16.43 3.01 0.57
CA TYR A 192 -17.00 3.90 -0.45
C TYR A 192 -17.91 3.12 -1.42
N PRO A 193 -18.99 3.74 -1.92
CA PRO A 193 -20.16 3.01 -2.38
C PRO A 193 -20.07 2.44 -3.80
N GLY A 194 -19.36 3.10 -4.71
CA GLY A 194 -19.47 2.85 -6.15
C GLY A 194 -20.89 3.10 -6.68
N VAL A 195 -21.25 2.45 -7.79
CA VAL A 195 -22.60 2.48 -8.36
C VAL A 195 -23.40 1.27 -7.87
N LYS A 196 -24.52 1.53 -7.21
CA LYS A 196 -25.38 0.49 -6.64
C LYS A 196 -25.81 -0.55 -7.68
N GLY A 197 -25.40 -1.79 -7.44
CA GLY A 197 -25.73 -2.93 -8.30
C GLY A 197 -24.82 -3.07 -9.52
N ILE A 198 -23.70 -2.35 -9.59
CA ILE A 198 -22.57 -2.65 -10.48
C ILE A 198 -21.47 -3.25 -9.62
N GLY A 199 -21.23 -4.56 -9.76
CA GLY A 199 -20.12 -5.24 -9.09
C GLY A 199 -18.90 -5.34 -10.00
N GLU A 200 -17.82 -5.92 -9.45
CA GLU A 200 -16.50 -6.06 -10.08
C GLU A 200 -16.56 -6.49 -11.55
N LYS A 201 -17.22 -7.61 -11.85
CA LYS A 201 -17.32 -8.14 -13.22
C LYS A 201 -17.90 -7.13 -14.22
N THR A 202 -18.94 -6.40 -13.81
CA THR A 202 -19.59 -5.41 -14.68
C THR A 202 -18.73 -4.16 -14.79
N ALA A 203 -18.09 -3.74 -13.70
CA ALA A 203 -17.19 -2.59 -13.70
C ALA A 203 -16.01 -2.80 -14.66
N TYR A 204 -15.26 -3.90 -14.52
CA TYR A 204 -14.15 -4.20 -15.44
C TYR A 204 -14.63 -4.33 -16.89
N LYS A 205 -15.79 -4.94 -17.15
CA LYS A 205 -16.33 -5.01 -18.51
C LYS A 205 -16.59 -3.62 -19.11
N LEU A 206 -17.18 -2.70 -18.34
CA LEU A 206 -17.41 -1.32 -18.80
C LEU A 206 -16.08 -0.63 -19.14
N ILE A 207 -15.06 -0.84 -18.31
CA ILE A 207 -13.74 -0.24 -18.50
C ILE A 207 -12.95 -0.88 -19.64
N GLN A 208 -13.09 -2.18 -19.87
CA GLN A 208 -12.55 -2.85 -21.05
C GLN A 208 -13.14 -2.29 -22.35
N GLU A 209 -14.43 -2.00 -22.36
CA GLU A 209 -15.14 -1.52 -23.55
C GLU A 209 -14.96 -0.01 -23.79
N HIS A 210 -14.88 0.80 -22.74
CA HIS A 210 -14.93 2.27 -22.83
C HIS A 210 -13.71 2.99 -22.26
N GLY A 211 -12.85 2.29 -21.52
CA GLY A 211 -11.59 2.82 -21.00
C GLY A 211 -11.69 3.64 -19.71
N THR A 212 -12.55 4.66 -19.66
CA THR A 212 -12.64 5.58 -18.50
C THR A 212 -14.07 5.77 -18.03
N VAL A 213 -14.26 6.24 -16.79
CA VAL A 213 -15.57 6.69 -16.30
C VAL A 213 -16.19 7.75 -17.24
N ALA A 214 -15.40 8.74 -17.67
CA ALA A 214 -15.87 9.80 -18.55
C ALA A 214 -16.41 9.25 -19.88
N THR A 215 -15.65 8.36 -20.53
CA THR A 215 -16.06 7.74 -21.79
C THR A 215 -17.28 6.82 -21.64
N VAL A 216 -17.43 6.13 -20.49
CA VAL A 216 -18.66 5.38 -20.18
C VAL A 216 -19.87 6.32 -20.10
N LEU A 217 -19.72 7.48 -19.46
CA LEU A 217 -20.80 8.47 -19.33
C LEU A 217 -21.18 9.10 -20.68
N GLU A 218 -20.19 9.41 -21.52
CA GLU A 218 -20.42 9.88 -22.90
C GLU A 218 -21.20 8.86 -23.73
N ASN A 219 -21.00 7.56 -23.46
CA ASN A 219 -21.64 6.45 -24.18
C ASN A 219 -22.77 5.79 -23.38
N VAL A 220 -23.30 6.41 -22.33
CA VAL A 220 -24.32 5.78 -21.47
C VAL A 220 -25.58 5.36 -22.24
N ALA A 221 -25.85 6.05 -23.35
CA ALA A 221 -26.95 5.78 -24.28
C ALA A 221 -26.80 4.49 -25.11
N SER A 222 -25.60 3.91 -25.21
CA SER A 222 -25.38 2.61 -25.87
C SER A 222 -25.42 1.44 -24.90
N LEU A 223 -25.36 1.70 -23.59
CA LEU A 223 -25.43 0.67 -22.56
C LEU A 223 -26.83 0.07 -22.44
N THR A 224 -26.90 -1.13 -21.85
CA THR A 224 -28.17 -1.79 -21.56
C THR A 224 -29.05 -0.89 -20.69
N LYS A 225 -30.38 -0.99 -20.84
CA LYS A 225 -31.34 -0.20 -20.05
C LYS A 225 -31.06 -0.28 -18.54
N ALA A 226 -30.72 -1.47 -18.04
CA ALA A 226 -30.42 -1.68 -16.62
C ALA A 226 -29.12 -1.00 -16.17
N GLN A 227 -28.04 -1.05 -16.96
CA GLN A 227 -26.78 -0.36 -16.65
C GLN A 227 -26.98 1.16 -16.66
N ARG A 228 -27.62 1.68 -17.71
CA ARG A 228 -27.92 3.11 -17.84
C ARG A 228 -28.69 3.63 -16.64
N THR A 229 -29.80 2.98 -16.27
CA THR A 229 -30.61 3.40 -15.13
C THR A 229 -29.80 3.43 -13.83
N LYS A 230 -28.95 2.42 -13.58
CA LYS A 230 -28.10 2.39 -12.38
C LYS A 230 -27.10 3.55 -12.35
N ILE A 231 -26.37 3.76 -13.46
CA ILE A 231 -25.34 4.79 -13.56
C ILE A 231 -25.96 6.18 -13.43
N GLU A 232 -27.02 6.48 -14.19
CA GLU A 232 -27.71 7.76 -14.15
C GLU A 232 -28.30 8.07 -12.77
N SER A 233 -28.79 7.04 -12.06
CA SER A 233 -29.35 7.20 -10.71
C SER A 233 -28.31 7.40 -9.61
N ASP A 234 -27.02 7.17 -9.89
CA ASP A 234 -25.97 7.08 -8.89
C ASP A 234 -24.68 7.82 -9.30
N LEU A 235 -24.82 8.85 -10.14
CA LEU A 235 -23.70 9.64 -10.67
C LEU A 235 -22.86 10.30 -9.58
N GLU A 236 -23.49 10.76 -8.50
CA GLU A 236 -22.80 11.39 -7.38
C GLU A 236 -21.85 10.39 -6.69
N ASN A 237 -22.35 9.18 -6.40
CA ASN A 237 -21.55 8.11 -5.81
C ASN A 237 -20.44 7.62 -6.75
N LEU A 238 -20.70 7.58 -8.06
CA LEU A 238 -19.67 7.26 -9.05
C LEU A 238 -18.51 8.28 -9.02
N ASN A 239 -18.85 9.57 -9.01
CA ASN A 239 -17.87 10.65 -9.03
C ASN A 239 -17.04 10.69 -7.73
N ILE A 240 -17.68 10.61 -6.56
CA ILE A 240 -16.95 10.59 -5.29
C ILE A 240 -16.11 9.31 -5.15
N SER A 241 -16.62 8.15 -5.61
CA SER A 241 -15.84 6.90 -5.58
C SER A 241 -14.62 6.95 -6.48
N LEU A 242 -14.69 7.63 -7.64
CA LEU A 242 -13.52 7.87 -8.49
C LEU A 242 -12.45 8.70 -7.77
N GLN A 243 -12.87 9.76 -7.07
CA GLN A 243 -11.97 10.62 -6.30
C GLN A 243 -11.32 9.87 -5.13
N LEU A 244 -12.10 9.06 -4.41
CA LEU A 244 -11.61 8.31 -3.25
C LEU A 244 -10.66 7.16 -3.66
N ALA A 245 -10.96 6.46 -4.76
CA ALA A 245 -10.14 5.35 -5.24
C ALA A 245 -8.79 5.77 -5.85
N GLN A 246 -8.69 7.03 -6.31
CA GLN A 246 -7.50 7.51 -7.01
C GLN A 246 -6.35 7.76 -6.03
N ILE A 247 -5.20 7.15 -6.27
CA ILE A 247 -3.96 7.46 -5.54
C ILE A 247 -3.40 8.81 -6.03
N HIS A 248 -3.17 9.74 -5.11
CA HIS A 248 -2.64 11.06 -5.41
C HIS A 248 -1.12 10.99 -5.52
N CYS A 249 -0.58 11.21 -6.72
CA CYS A 249 0.85 11.07 -7.00
C CYS A 249 1.62 12.41 -7.02
N GLU A 250 1.08 13.44 -6.37
CA GLU A 250 1.66 14.79 -6.29
C GLU A 250 1.63 15.31 -4.85
N VAL A 251 2.00 14.45 -3.90
CA VAL A 251 2.17 14.82 -2.50
C VAL A 251 3.39 15.74 -2.39
N PRO A 252 3.35 16.87 -1.63
CA PRO A 252 4.48 17.79 -1.51
C PRO A 252 5.61 17.27 -0.59
N ILE A 253 5.98 16.00 -0.76
CA ILE A 253 7.14 15.37 -0.11
C ILE A 253 8.41 15.58 -0.96
N SER A 254 9.56 15.61 -0.28
CA SER A 254 10.87 15.62 -0.93
C SER A 254 11.67 14.44 -0.39
N CYS A 255 11.98 13.49 -1.27
CA CYS A 255 12.97 12.45 -1.03
C CYS A 255 13.63 12.20 -2.39
N SER A 256 14.91 12.49 -2.51
CA SER A 256 15.70 12.16 -3.69
C SER A 256 16.03 10.66 -3.68
N ILE A 257 16.26 10.10 -4.85
CA ILE A 257 16.62 8.68 -4.95
C ILE A 257 17.86 8.35 -4.12
N GLU A 258 18.86 9.25 -4.08
CA GLU A 258 20.11 9.05 -3.33
C GLU A 258 19.90 8.99 -1.82
N GLU A 259 18.91 9.70 -1.27
CA GLU A 259 18.54 9.59 0.15
C GLU A 259 18.02 8.20 0.49
N GLY A 260 17.51 7.46 -0.48
CA GLY A 260 17.09 6.08 -0.34
C GLY A 260 18.22 5.06 -0.30
N LEU A 261 19.49 5.44 -0.52
CA LEU A 261 20.60 4.49 -0.61
C LEU A 261 20.71 3.72 0.72
N HIS A 262 20.34 2.44 0.72
CA HIS A 262 20.28 1.71 1.97
C HIS A 262 21.69 1.26 2.38
N THR A 263 21.94 1.34 3.68
CA THR A 263 23.21 0.94 4.30
C THR A 263 22.93 0.01 5.49
N ILE A 264 21.88 -0.80 5.36
CA ILE A 264 21.52 -1.80 6.37
C ILE A 264 22.65 -2.82 6.44
N ASP A 265 23.16 -3.03 7.65
CA ASP A 265 24.23 -3.97 7.96
C ASP A 265 23.95 -4.70 9.27
N GLU A 266 24.84 -5.62 9.61
CA GLU A 266 24.75 -6.42 10.83
C GLU A 266 24.74 -5.55 12.10
N GLU A 267 25.55 -4.47 12.14
CA GLU A 267 25.68 -3.62 13.31
C GLU A 267 24.36 -2.90 13.63
N LYS A 268 23.71 -2.33 12.60
CA LYS A 268 22.42 -1.66 12.76
C LYS A 268 21.31 -2.64 13.15
N LEU A 269 21.33 -3.86 12.59
CA LEU A 269 20.37 -4.90 13.01
C LEU A 269 20.59 -5.32 14.47
N ARG A 270 21.83 -5.47 14.92
CA ARG A 270 22.14 -5.75 16.33
C ARG A 270 21.62 -4.65 17.24
N PHE A 271 21.86 -3.39 16.88
CA PHE A 271 21.36 -2.23 17.62
C PHE A 271 19.83 -2.26 17.76
N VAL A 272 19.09 -2.49 16.67
CA VAL A 272 17.62 -2.61 16.71
C VAL A 272 17.18 -3.77 17.61
N CYS A 273 17.85 -4.92 17.53
CA CYS A 273 17.54 -6.07 18.40
C CYS A 273 17.75 -5.75 19.88
N GLU A 274 18.82 -5.03 20.22
CA GLU A 274 19.13 -4.61 21.59
C GLU A 274 18.07 -3.65 22.13
N GLU A 275 17.73 -2.60 21.36
CA GLU A 275 16.71 -1.60 21.71
C GLU A 275 15.33 -2.23 21.95
N MET A 276 14.99 -3.25 21.15
CA MET A 276 13.74 -4.01 21.25
C MET A 276 13.79 -5.18 22.25
N ASN A 277 14.94 -5.42 22.89
CA ASN A 277 15.22 -6.54 23.81
C ASN A 277 14.98 -7.93 23.19
N TRP A 278 15.30 -8.12 21.91
CA TRP A 278 15.21 -9.41 21.23
C TRP A 278 16.47 -10.24 21.47
N GLY A 279 16.35 -11.33 22.24
CA GLY A 279 17.49 -12.15 22.66
C GLY A 279 18.11 -13.07 21.59
N ARG A 280 17.69 -12.97 20.32
CA ARG A 280 18.16 -13.80 19.20
C ARG A 280 18.39 -12.98 17.93
N PRO A 281 19.35 -12.04 17.94
CA PRO A 281 19.60 -11.16 16.81
C PRO A 281 20.00 -11.90 15.53
N GLU A 282 20.57 -13.10 15.64
CA GLU A 282 20.93 -13.97 14.52
C GLU A 282 19.76 -14.33 13.60
N ILE A 283 18.52 -14.27 14.10
CA ILE A 283 17.32 -14.51 13.29
C ILE A 283 17.19 -13.48 12.18
N LEU A 284 17.49 -12.20 12.47
CA LEU A 284 17.41 -11.12 11.49
C LEU A 284 18.73 -10.95 10.73
N ILE A 285 19.87 -11.08 11.41
CA ILE A 285 21.19 -10.90 10.79
C ILE A 285 21.44 -11.90 9.66
N ASN A 286 21.04 -13.16 9.85
CA ASN A 286 21.19 -14.20 8.81
C ASN A 286 20.26 -13.98 7.59
N MET A 287 19.43 -12.93 7.61
CA MET A 287 18.56 -12.54 6.49
C MET A 287 19.14 -11.39 5.65
N LEU A 288 20.31 -10.85 5.99
CA LEU A 288 21.09 -10.00 5.07
C LEU A 288 21.74 -10.86 3.98
#